data_AF-A0A8H8NKA0-F1
#
_entry.id   AF-A0A8H8NKA0-F1
#
_cell.length_a   1.000
_cell.length_b   1.000
_cell.length_c   1.000
_cell.angle_alpha   90.00
_cell.angle_beta   90.00
_cell.angle_gamma   90.00
#
_symmetry.space_group_name_H-M   'P 1'
#
loop_
_entity.id
_entity.type
_entity.pdbx_description
1 polymer ?
#
loop_
_entity_poly.entity_id
_entity_poly.type
_entity_poly.pdbx_seq_one_letter_code
_entity_poly.pdbx_strand_id
1 'polypeptide(L)'
;MTSQLRNVAREYFGAWTHGFGCVCAARAVGLFEALVFGQLAGLVPTSDGILPERYGEPHCLERDLLEAKEMIKSHSDDADDVLALERWKDERRREIEQRYEHAADLCEFLEDLEEERVNELQRLKNERLASIEERLHEDGWDTDDMVFPDETFTEWKQLVLQPKPLTDRIWTNLYPKLVPLLRANRERNRRIEQVEKFHEREMVIHECMGVIQRAYPPLAKVSVSWGDRPDAEPVTTELDVPFPTTAEASRWGRIKTLAESDLDPDDVEDMFFERERNVGGCLGEWMRKIHDDVLIVWNGGRSESQHAKKSKKEGGVRRSTRKSKAALGATCGTDLPRRTMVFTEPNGAVCTSPDELSDDIRLLLRADTVFRASSGPCYYPDIIPSPVVKWVFTEFGEAPRFGDVWDRRNVEKDVETSDVARKILDRMGNPDVSHPELGAMGKAFLCMRCKWDAPVGWLDFLKHYSTELSRWNEGIYNLSSRDDADEIVFNNTHDLDPSNTEPILKILDPIESVEVTRDRTKSLIPDTSERDDEIDPMMCLMCDTLGVEATYRHRWTLDFEGSPMISHLRDVHGIQTGRYAIHYGRLWHATVTGDAGDQ
;
A
#
# COMPACT_ATOMS: atom_id res chain seq x y z
N MET A 1 -26.98 34.49 -39.56
CA MET A 1 -27.59 33.14 -39.55
C MET A 1 -28.10 32.73 -38.16
N THR A 2 -27.44 33.10 -37.07
CA THR A 2 -27.83 32.75 -35.68
C THR A 2 -29.14 33.36 -35.15
N SER A 3 -29.72 34.39 -35.78
CA SER A 3 -31.01 34.97 -35.35
C SER A 3 -32.24 34.32 -36.00
N GLN A 4 -32.10 33.79 -37.22
CA GLN A 4 -33.20 33.12 -37.93
C GLN A 4 -33.43 31.70 -37.40
N LEU A 5 -32.35 30.95 -37.09
CA LEU A 5 -32.44 29.64 -36.44
C LEU A 5 -33.07 29.72 -35.03
N ARG A 6 -32.81 30.80 -34.29
CA ARG A 6 -33.49 31.07 -33.00
C ARG A 6 -34.99 31.29 -33.12
N ASN A 7 -35.48 31.79 -34.26
CA ASN A 7 -36.90 32.05 -34.46
C ASN A 7 -37.64 30.76 -34.85
N VAL A 8 -37.03 29.90 -35.65
CA VAL A 8 -37.60 28.58 -36.02
C VAL A 8 -37.65 27.65 -34.79
N ALA A 9 -36.58 27.59 -33.99
CA ALA A 9 -36.59 26.85 -32.72
C ALA A 9 -37.60 27.41 -31.70
N ARG A 10 -37.94 28.70 -31.78
CA ARG A 10 -38.95 29.36 -30.92
C ARG A 10 -40.37 28.92 -31.26
N GLU A 11 -40.69 28.79 -32.55
CA GLU A 11 -42.03 28.43 -33.02
C GLU A 11 -42.31 26.94 -32.87
N TYR A 12 -41.31 26.08 -33.01
CA TYR A 12 -41.50 24.62 -32.94
C TYR A 12 -41.30 24.01 -31.55
N PHE A 13 -40.44 24.58 -30.69
CA PHE A 13 -39.98 23.88 -29.48
C PHE A 13 -40.20 24.59 -28.15
N GLY A 14 -40.73 25.82 -28.11
CA GLY A 14 -40.87 26.51 -26.82
C GLY A 14 -39.54 26.61 -26.06
N ALA A 15 -38.68 27.54 -26.48
CA ALA A 15 -37.45 27.95 -25.79
C ALA A 15 -36.39 26.86 -25.54
N TRP A 16 -35.73 26.43 -26.61
CA TRP A 16 -34.34 25.98 -26.54
C TRP A 16 -33.39 27.19 -26.57
N THR A 17 -32.81 27.55 -25.42
CA THR A 17 -31.54 28.30 -25.38
C THR A 17 -30.74 27.90 -24.14
N HIS A 18 -29.62 27.21 -24.34
CA HIS A 18 -28.56 27.21 -23.34
C HIS A 18 -28.08 28.66 -23.10
N GLY A 19 -28.10 29.09 -21.83
CA GLY A 19 -27.14 30.05 -21.30
C GLY A 19 -27.42 31.56 -21.41
N PHE A 20 -28.56 32.05 -21.90
CA PHE A 20 -28.88 33.49 -21.82
C PHE A 20 -30.34 33.73 -21.42
N GLY A 21 -30.51 34.36 -20.25
CA GLY A 21 -31.80 34.64 -19.63
C GLY A 21 -32.72 35.47 -20.53
N CYS A 22 -33.73 34.82 -21.10
CA CYS A 22 -34.89 35.47 -21.68
C CYS A 22 -36.13 34.73 -21.16
N VAL A 23 -36.77 35.28 -20.13
CA VAL A 23 -38.00 34.76 -19.54
C VAL A 23 -39.16 35.09 -20.47
N CYS A 24 -39.49 34.16 -21.36
CA CYS A 24 -40.79 34.15 -22.04
C CYS A 24 -41.58 32.97 -21.46
N ALA A 25 -42.59 33.29 -20.65
CA ALA A 25 -43.37 32.35 -19.87
C ALA A 25 -44.36 31.55 -20.74
N ALA A 26 -43.89 30.51 -21.41
CA ALA A 26 -44.75 29.36 -21.69
C ALA A 26 -44.81 28.54 -20.39
N ARG A 27 -46.00 28.35 -19.80
CA ARG A 27 -46.15 27.50 -18.62
C ARG A 27 -46.01 26.04 -19.06
N ALA A 28 -44.89 25.42 -18.71
CA ALA A 28 -44.78 23.96 -18.71
C ALA A 28 -45.56 23.43 -17.50
N VAL A 29 -46.44 22.45 -17.72
CA VAL A 29 -47.17 21.78 -16.65
C VAL A 29 -46.53 20.41 -16.46
N GLY A 30 -46.15 20.07 -15.21
CA GLY A 30 -45.68 18.72 -14.89
C GLY A 30 -46.79 17.70 -15.17
N LEU A 31 -46.48 16.64 -15.93
CA LEU A 31 -47.46 15.64 -16.35
C LEU A 31 -47.95 14.73 -15.22
N PHE A 32 -47.51 14.91 -13.97
CA PHE A 32 -47.89 14.05 -12.85
C PHE A 32 -49.41 13.94 -12.62
N GLU A 33 -50.18 15.01 -12.89
CA GLU A 33 -51.65 14.94 -12.82
C GLU A 33 -52.32 14.29 -14.06
N ALA A 34 -51.63 14.21 -15.20
CA ALA A 34 -52.18 13.65 -16.44
C ALA A 34 -51.74 12.19 -16.68
N LEU A 35 -50.56 11.79 -16.21
CA LEU A 35 -50.06 10.41 -16.30
C LEU A 35 -50.80 9.43 -15.38
N VAL A 36 -51.40 9.92 -14.29
CA VAL A 36 -52.34 9.14 -13.45
C VAL A 36 -53.63 8.80 -14.23
N PHE A 37 -53.92 9.52 -15.31
CA PHE A 37 -54.99 9.21 -16.27
C PHE A 37 -54.37 8.77 -17.60
N GLY A 38 -53.94 7.51 -17.69
CA GLY A 38 -53.22 6.91 -18.84
C GLY A 38 -53.86 7.03 -20.24
N GLN A 39 -54.97 7.74 -20.39
CA GLN A 39 -55.61 8.06 -21.68
C GLN A 39 -54.93 9.21 -22.45
N LEU A 40 -54.17 10.09 -21.78
CA LEU A 40 -53.49 11.23 -22.42
C LEU A 40 -52.05 10.93 -22.84
N ALA A 41 -51.46 9.85 -22.32
CA ALA A 41 -50.12 9.42 -22.69
C ALA A 41 -50.08 9.06 -24.19
N GLY A 42 -49.19 9.73 -24.94
CA GLY A 42 -49.08 9.57 -26.40
C GLY A 42 -50.04 10.43 -27.24
N LEU A 43 -50.86 11.29 -26.63
CA LEU A 43 -51.73 12.24 -27.35
C LEU A 43 -51.24 13.69 -27.28
N VAL A 44 -50.14 13.92 -26.57
CA VAL A 44 -49.49 15.21 -26.43
C VAL A 44 -47.99 15.02 -26.67
N PRO A 45 -47.31 15.88 -27.45
CA PRO A 45 -45.86 15.87 -27.54
C PRO A 45 -45.25 16.13 -26.15
N THR A 46 -44.29 15.29 -25.80
CA THR A 46 -43.53 15.40 -24.55
C THR A 46 -42.05 15.61 -24.84
N SER A 47 -41.37 16.35 -23.96
CA SER A 47 -39.92 16.54 -23.99
C SER A 47 -39.34 16.29 -22.60
N ASP A 48 -38.29 15.49 -22.55
CA ASP A 48 -37.53 15.20 -21.33
C ASP A 48 -36.43 16.26 -21.07
N GLY A 49 -36.22 17.19 -22.01
CA GLY A 49 -35.16 18.21 -21.97
C GLY A 49 -35.60 19.58 -21.48
N ILE A 50 -36.89 19.78 -21.15
CA ILE A 50 -37.40 21.07 -20.67
C ILE A 50 -37.17 21.18 -19.15
N LEU A 51 -36.19 22.00 -18.75
CA LEU A 51 -35.84 22.30 -17.35
C LEU A 51 -37.00 23.01 -16.60
N PRO A 52 -37.14 22.85 -15.27
CA PRO A 52 -36.06 22.53 -14.33
C PRO A 52 -35.92 21.05 -14.00
N GLU A 53 -34.66 20.60 -14.05
CA GLU A 53 -34.04 19.29 -13.81
C GLU A 53 -34.48 18.49 -12.56
N ARG A 54 -35.48 18.94 -11.82
CA ARG A 54 -35.69 18.45 -10.46
C ARG A 54 -36.31 17.05 -10.37
N TYR A 55 -36.98 16.51 -11.38
CA TYR A 55 -37.68 15.21 -11.18
C TYR A 55 -37.74 14.26 -12.39
N GLY A 56 -37.02 14.51 -13.49
CA GLY A 56 -37.04 13.59 -14.65
C GLY A 56 -38.45 13.34 -15.20
N GLU A 57 -39.37 14.28 -15.01
CA GLU A 57 -40.75 14.16 -15.48
C GLU A 57 -40.85 14.72 -16.90
N PRO A 58 -41.55 14.03 -17.82
CA PRO A 58 -41.78 14.56 -19.15
C PRO A 58 -42.64 15.84 -19.07
N HIS A 59 -42.29 16.83 -19.88
CA HIS A 59 -43.02 18.09 -19.97
C HIS A 59 -43.72 18.21 -21.32
N CYS A 60 -44.91 18.84 -21.34
CA CYS A 60 -45.62 19.17 -22.56
C CYS A 60 -46.07 20.64 -22.56
N LEU A 61 -46.39 21.17 -23.73
CA LEU A 61 -47.00 22.49 -23.85
C LEU A 61 -48.42 22.47 -23.28
N GLU A 62 -48.73 23.40 -22.39
CA GLU A 62 -50.07 23.55 -21.78
C GLU A 62 -51.17 23.60 -22.84
N ARG A 63 -50.92 24.27 -23.98
CA ARG A 63 -51.82 24.33 -25.13
C ARG A 63 -52.17 22.94 -25.66
N ASP A 64 -51.16 22.12 -25.92
CA ASP A 64 -51.34 20.81 -26.56
C ASP A 64 -52.03 19.83 -25.59
N LEU A 65 -51.78 19.98 -24.28
CA LEU A 65 -52.49 19.26 -23.22
C LEU A 65 -53.96 19.67 -23.13
N LEU A 66 -54.26 20.97 -23.18
CA LEU A 66 -55.64 21.48 -23.14
C LEU A 66 -56.43 21.06 -24.40
N GLU A 67 -55.80 21.14 -25.57
CA GLU A 67 -56.37 20.68 -26.84
C GLU A 67 -56.74 19.20 -26.76
N ALA A 68 -55.83 18.34 -26.28
CA ALA A 68 -56.10 16.92 -26.13
C ALA A 68 -57.24 16.64 -25.11
N LYS A 69 -57.30 17.39 -24.00
CA LYS A 69 -58.38 17.28 -23.01
C LYS A 69 -59.73 17.68 -23.58
N GLU A 70 -59.79 18.79 -24.32
CA GLU A 70 -61.02 19.28 -24.94
C GLU A 70 -61.55 18.29 -25.98
N MET A 71 -60.66 17.73 -26.81
CA MET A 71 -61.02 16.73 -27.82
C MET A 71 -61.50 15.41 -27.23
N ILE A 72 -60.90 14.93 -26.14
CA ILE A 72 -61.39 13.73 -25.45
C ILE A 72 -62.78 13.96 -24.84
N LYS A 73 -62.99 15.14 -24.23
CA LYS A 73 -64.26 15.50 -23.61
C LYS A 73 -65.38 15.64 -24.64
N SER A 74 -65.10 16.20 -25.82
CA SER A 74 -66.13 16.38 -26.85
C SER A 74 -66.66 15.06 -27.41
N HIS A 75 -65.89 13.97 -27.31
CA HIS A 75 -66.27 12.64 -27.83
C HIS A 75 -66.71 11.64 -26.73
N SER A 76 -66.78 12.04 -25.45
CA SER A 76 -67.13 11.12 -24.36
C SER A 76 -68.64 10.93 -24.16
N ASP A 77 -69.46 11.81 -24.74
CA ASP A 77 -70.88 11.94 -24.39
C ASP A 77 -71.83 11.17 -25.33
N ASP A 78 -71.32 10.57 -26.41
CA ASP A 78 -72.13 9.82 -27.39
C ASP A 78 -71.51 8.42 -27.67
N ALA A 79 -72.35 7.38 -27.67
CA ALA A 79 -71.93 6.00 -27.85
C ALA A 79 -71.47 5.68 -29.29
N ASP A 80 -72.00 6.41 -30.29
CA ASP A 80 -71.52 6.33 -31.68
C ASP A 80 -70.17 7.06 -31.88
N ASP A 81 -69.73 7.80 -30.87
CA ASP A 81 -68.53 8.65 -30.90
C ASP A 81 -67.24 7.91 -30.51
N VAL A 82 -67.35 6.68 -29.99
CA VAL A 82 -66.20 5.85 -29.61
C VAL A 82 -65.29 5.59 -30.83
N LEU A 83 -65.88 5.31 -31.99
CA LEU A 83 -65.13 5.09 -33.23
C LEU A 83 -64.55 6.38 -33.83
N ALA A 84 -65.15 7.53 -33.55
CA ALA A 84 -64.60 8.81 -33.96
C ALA A 84 -63.43 9.23 -33.07
N LEU A 85 -63.55 9.02 -31.75
CA LEU A 85 -62.48 9.26 -30.78
C LEU A 85 -61.25 8.40 -31.07
N GLU A 86 -61.41 7.10 -31.33
CA GLU A 86 -60.26 6.25 -31.66
C GLU A 86 -59.59 6.66 -32.97
N ARG A 87 -60.36 7.04 -33.99
CA ARG A 87 -59.79 7.59 -35.24
C ARG A 87 -59.02 8.88 -35.00
N TRP A 88 -59.53 9.79 -34.17
CA TRP A 88 -58.83 11.02 -33.81
C TRP A 88 -57.55 10.73 -33.01
N LYS A 89 -57.59 9.81 -32.04
CA LYS A 89 -56.40 9.40 -31.26
C LYS A 89 -55.32 8.84 -32.18
N ASP A 90 -55.70 8.00 -33.14
CA ASP A 90 -54.77 7.46 -34.14
C ASP A 90 -54.17 8.56 -35.01
N GLU A 91 -54.98 9.50 -35.50
CA GLU A 91 -54.50 10.65 -36.29
C GLU A 91 -53.53 11.51 -35.49
N ARG A 92 -53.89 11.84 -34.24
CA ARG A 92 -53.04 12.66 -33.36
C ARG A 92 -51.73 11.95 -33.02
N ARG A 93 -51.75 10.63 -32.78
CA ARG A 93 -50.53 9.84 -32.61
C ARG A 93 -49.62 9.94 -33.83
N ARG A 94 -50.17 9.79 -35.05
CA ARG A 94 -49.39 9.93 -36.29
C ARG A 94 -48.82 11.33 -36.46
N GLU A 95 -49.59 12.37 -36.13
CA GLU A 95 -49.10 13.75 -36.17
C GLU A 95 -47.93 13.97 -35.19
N ILE A 96 -48.06 13.44 -33.97
CA ILE A 96 -47.00 13.53 -32.94
C ILE A 96 -45.76 12.75 -33.37
N GLU A 97 -45.94 11.54 -33.92
CA GLU A 97 -44.86 10.72 -34.47
C GLU A 97 -44.13 11.47 -35.59
N GLN A 98 -44.84 12.07 -36.54
CA GLN A 98 -44.24 12.90 -37.59
C GLN A 98 -43.49 14.12 -37.03
N ARG A 99 -43.99 14.74 -35.95
CA ARG A 99 -43.27 15.82 -35.27
C ARG A 99 -41.99 15.32 -34.62
N TYR A 100 -41.99 14.13 -34.03
CA TYR A 100 -40.79 13.53 -33.45
C TYR A 100 -39.77 13.13 -34.51
N GLU A 101 -40.22 12.55 -35.63
CA GLU A 101 -39.35 12.26 -36.78
C GLU A 101 -38.70 13.55 -37.30
N HIS A 102 -39.49 14.60 -37.55
CA HIS A 102 -38.95 15.89 -38.00
C HIS A 102 -38.03 16.56 -36.96
N ALA A 103 -38.34 16.41 -35.67
CA ALA A 103 -37.49 16.90 -34.59
C ALA A 103 -36.16 16.15 -34.53
N ALA A 104 -36.17 14.84 -34.73
CA ALA A 104 -34.98 14.01 -34.79
C ALA A 104 -34.08 14.45 -35.95
N ASP A 105 -34.65 14.63 -37.16
CA ASP A 105 -33.92 15.13 -38.33
C ASP A 105 -33.29 16.51 -38.07
N LEU A 106 -34.00 17.40 -37.36
CA LEU A 106 -33.49 18.73 -37.02
C LEU A 106 -32.39 18.66 -35.96
N CYS A 107 -32.52 17.78 -34.97
CA CYS A 107 -31.48 17.55 -33.97
C CYS A 107 -30.21 17.02 -34.63
N GLU A 108 -30.32 15.99 -35.48
CA GLU A 108 -29.19 15.44 -36.25
C GLU A 108 -28.52 16.54 -37.09
N PHE A 109 -29.30 17.33 -37.83
CA PHE A 109 -28.76 18.44 -38.62
C PHE A 109 -28.04 19.51 -37.76
N LEU A 110 -28.54 19.80 -36.56
CA LEU A 110 -27.91 20.77 -35.66
C LEU A 110 -26.63 20.21 -35.02
N GLU A 111 -26.62 18.92 -34.67
CA GLU A 111 -25.44 18.19 -34.19
C GLU A 111 -24.35 18.17 -35.28
N ASP A 112 -24.71 17.84 -36.52
CA ASP A 112 -23.81 17.87 -37.68
C ASP A 112 -23.21 19.28 -37.87
N LEU A 113 -24.02 20.34 -37.81
CA LEU A 113 -23.54 21.71 -37.94
C LEU A 113 -22.61 22.13 -36.78
N GLU A 114 -22.88 21.68 -35.57
CA GLU A 114 -22.02 21.94 -34.41
C GLU A 114 -20.70 21.18 -34.55
N GLU A 115 -20.73 19.93 -34.98
CA GLU A 115 -19.56 19.12 -35.27
C GLU A 115 -18.70 19.75 -36.37
N GLU A 116 -19.31 20.14 -37.50
CA GLU A 116 -18.63 20.85 -38.59
C GLU A 116 -17.92 22.10 -38.08
N ARG A 117 -18.59 22.88 -37.21
CA ARG A 117 -18.02 24.09 -36.62
C ARG A 117 -16.88 23.78 -35.66
N VAL A 118 -17.00 22.77 -34.80
CA VAL A 118 -15.94 22.33 -33.88
C VAL A 118 -14.72 21.88 -34.69
N ASN A 119 -14.94 21.11 -35.75
CA ASN A 119 -13.90 20.65 -36.68
C ASN A 119 -13.23 21.80 -37.42
N GLU A 120 -13.99 22.79 -37.91
CA GLU A 120 -13.43 23.99 -38.54
C GLU A 120 -12.56 24.79 -37.55
N LEU A 121 -13.04 25.01 -36.33
CA LEU A 121 -12.29 25.72 -35.29
C LEU A 121 -11.02 24.97 -34.90
N GLN A 122 -11.09 23.64 -34.81
CA GLN A 122 -9.93 22.82 -34.49
C GLN A 122 -8.90 22.84 -35.63
N ARG A 123 -9.35 22.76 -36.89
CA ARG A 123 -8.49 22.91 -38.07
C ARG A 123 -7.75 24.25 -38.05
N LEU A 124 -8.45 25.36 -37.82
CA LEU A 124 -7.84 26.69 -37.73
C LEU A 124 -6.82 26.82 -36.59
N LYS A 125 -7.09 26.17 -35.44
CA LYS A 125 -6.13 26.12 -34.33
C LYS A 125 -4.87 25.34 -34.70
N ASN A 126 -5.02 24.18 -35.34
CA ASN A 126 -3.91 23.33 -35.77
C ASN A 126 -3.05 24.03 -36.84
N GLU A 127 -3.68 24.65 -37.84
CA GLU A 127 -2.98 25.43 -38.88
C GLU A 127 -2.19 26.58 -38.26
N ARG A 128 -2.79 27.29 -37.30
CA ARG A 128 -2.09 28.37 -36.59
C ARG A 128 -0.91 27.83 -35.78
N LEU A 129 -1.08 26.72 -35.06
CA LEU A 129 -0.02 26.09 -34.28
C LEU A 129 1.16 25.71 -35.19
N ALA A 130 0.89 25.02 -36.31
CA ALA A 130 1.92 24.64 -37.26
C ALA A 130 2.70 25.85 -37.82
N SER A 131 2.01 26.95 -38.16
CA SER A 131 2.68 28.19 -38.60
C SER A 131 3.48 28.86 -37.49
N ILE A 132 3.09 28.71 -36.21
CA ILE A 132 3.87 29.20 -35.07
C ILE A 132 5.12 28.35 -34.90
N GLU A 133 5.00 27.03 -34.90
CA GLU A 133 6.11 26.07 -34.78
C GLU A 133 7.13 26.26 -35.90
N GLU A 134 6.69 26.37 -37.15
CA GLU A 134 7.57 26.65 -38.31
C GLU A 134 8.40 27.92 -38.11
N ARG A 135 7.77 29.03 -37.71
CA ARG A 135 8.49 30.30 -37.46
C ARG A 135 9.40 30.21 -36.23
N LEU A 136 9.02 29.45 -35.19
CA LEU A 136 9.89 29.22 -34.04
C LEU A 136 11.12 28.41 -34.44
N HIS A 137 10.99 27.40 -35.31
CA HIS A 137 12.13 26.68 -35.87
C HIS A 137 13.04 27.56 -36.71
N GLU A 138 12.49 28.45 -37.54
CA GLU A 138 13.26 29.45 -38.29
C GLU A 138 14.07 30.38 -37.36
N ASP A 139 13.54 30.66 -36.16
CA ASP A 139 14.19 31.45 -35.11
C ASP A 139 15.14 30.63 -34.20
N GLY A 140 15.33 29.33 -34.47
CA GLY A 140 16.28 28.46 -33.76
C GLY A 140 15.74 27.85 -32.46
N TRP A 141 14.42 27.71 -32.33
CA TRP A 141 13.80 26.90 -31.28
C TRP A 141 13.65 25.44 -31.73
N ASP A 142 13.91 24.51 -30.82
CA ASP A 142 13.74 23.08 -31.07
C ASP A 142 12.32 22.63 -30.71
N THR A 143 11.88 21.48 -31.23
CA THR A 143 10.59 20.86 -30.90
C THR A 143 10.50 20.61 -29.40
N ASP A 144 11.59 20.18 -28.77
CA ASP A 144 11.61 19.89 -27.33
C ASP A 144 11.35 21.14 -26.48
N ASP A 145 11.75 22.32 -26.96
CA ASP A 145 11.46 23.59 -26.27
C ASP A 145 9.96 23.92 -26.23
N MET A 146 9.15 23.27 -27.06
CA MET A 146 7.71 23.48 -27.22
C MET A 146 6.86 22.41 -26.51
N VAL A 147 7.49 21.43 -25.86
CA VAL A 147 6.80 20.41 -25.03
C VAL A 147 6.70 20.93 -23.60
N PHE A 148 5.52 21.43 -23.22
CA PHE A 148 5.29 22.02 -21.89
C PHE A 148 4.62 21.03 -20.93
N PRO A 149 4.99 21.03 -19.64
CA PRO A 149 4.29 20.31 -18.59
C PRO A 149 2.93 20.96 -18.30
N ASP A 150 1.99 20.21 -17.74
CA ASP A 150 0.59 20.63 -17.54
C ASP A 150 0.44 21.98 -16.85
N GLU A 151 1.30 22.30 -15.87
CA GLU A 151 1.21 23.56 -15.12
C GLU A 151 1.41 24.79 -16.00
N THR A 152 2.30 24.69 -17.00
CA THR A 152 2.63 25.80 -17.92
C THR A 152 1.96 25.66 -19.29
N PHE A 153 1.46 24.46 -19.60
CA PHE A 153 0.82 24.16 -20.87
C PHE A 153 -0.44 24.99 -21.11
N THR A 154 -1.14 25.40 -20.06
CA THR A 154 -2.33 26.26 -20.17
C THR A 154 -1.99 27.64 -20.72
N GLU A 155 -0.92 28.28 -20.25
CA GLU A 155 -0.48 29.59 -20.75
C GLU A 155 -0.04 29.51 -22.22
N TRP A 156 0.71 28.46 -22.56
CA TRP A 156 1.09 28.17 -23.94
C TRP A 156 -0.15 28.00 -24.84
N LYS A 157 -1.08 27.12 -24.47
CA LYS A 157 -2.33 26.87 -25.21
C LYS A 157 -3.15 28.13 -25.44
N GLN A 158 -3.25 29.01 -24.44
CA GLN A 158 -3.99 30.28 -24.57
C GLN A 158 -3.37 31.19 -25.64
N LEU A 159 -2.06 31.15 -25.84
CA LEU A 159 -1.37 31.96 -26.84
C LEU A 159 -1.43 31.34 -28.24
N VAL A 160 -1.23 30.03 -28.34
CA VAL A 160 -1.04 29.34 -29.63
C VAL A 160 -2.34 28.78 -30.22
N LEU A 161 -3.28 28.26 -29.41
CA LEU A 161 -4.52 27.59 -29.87
C LEU A 161 -5.69 28.56 -30.06
N GLN A 162 -5.44 29.70 -30.70
CA GLN A 162 -6.47 30.66 -31.07
C GLN A 162 -7.04 30.35 -32.46
N PRO A 163 -8.37 30.36 -32.68
CA PRO A 163 -8.98 30.06 -33.99
C PRO A 163 -8.89 31.27 -34.94
N LYS A 164 -7.69 31.80 -35.16
CA LYS A 164 -7.42 32.95 -36.04
C LYS A 164 -6.15 32.69 -36.84
N PRO A 165 -6.13 32.94 -38.16
CA PRO A 165 -4.91 32.80 -38.96
C PRO A 165 -3.75 33.61 -38.39
N LEU A 166 -2.53 33.06 -38.47
CA LEU A 166 -1.33 33.76 -38.06
C LEU A 166 -0.95 34.79 -39.14
N THR A 167 -0.96 36.07 -38.80
CA THR A 167 -0.49 37.16 -39.68
C THR A 167 0.79 37.76 -39.10
N ASP A 168 1.60 38.44 -39.92
CA ASP A 168 2.87 39.03 -39.45
C ASP A 168 2.68 40.03 -38.31
N ARG A 169 1.58 40.79 -38.33
CA ARG A 169 1.21 41.67 -37.22
C ARG A 169 0.89 40.90 -35.94
N ILE A 170 0.18 39.77 -36.04
CA ILE A 170 -0.10 38.92 -34.87
C ILE A 170 1.20 38.30 -34.37
N TRP A 171 2.04 37.77 -35.26
CA TRP A 171 3.34 37.20 -34.93
C TRP A 171 4.23 38.19 -34.18
N THR A 172 4.36 39.41 -34.69
CA THR A 172 5.15 40.50 -34.06
C THR A 172 4.71 40.78 -32.61
N ASN A 173 3.41 40.64 -32.31
CA ASN A 173 2.88 40.83 -30.95
C ASN A 173 2.91 39.56 -30.09
N LEU A 174 2.89 38.39 -30.72
CA LEU A 174 2.84 37.08 -30.08
C LEU A 174 4.23 36.63 -29.64
N TYR A 175 5.22 36.78 -30.51
CA TYR A 175 6.58 36.28 -30.31
C TYR A 175 7.21 36.75 -28.99
N PRO A 176 7.15 38.04 -28.60
CA PRO A 176 7.69 38.49 -27.32
C PRO A 176 7.04 37.85 -26.09
N LYS A 177 5.83 37.28 -26.22
CA LYS A 177 5.13 36.54 -25.15
C LYS A 177 5.53 35.07 -25.10
N LEU A 178 5.85 34.48 -26.25
CA LEU A 178 6.30 33.08 -26.35
C LEU A 178 7.73 32.93 -25.84
N VAL A 179 8.62 33.87 -26.15
CA VAL A 179 10.06 33.78 -25.80
C VAL A 179 10.31 33.53 -24.30
N PRO A 180 9.68 34.22 -23.34
CA PRO A 180 9.87 33.91 -21.91
C PRO A 180 9.44 32.48 -21.54
N LEU A 181 8.33 31.98 -22.10
CA LEU A 181 7.84 30.62 -21.86
C LEU A 181 8.82 29.59 -22.41
N LEU A 182 9.25 29.76 -23.67
CA LEU A 182 10.19 28.85 -24.32
C LEU A 182 11.55 28.83 -23.61
N ARG A 183 12.06 29.98 -23.14
CA ARG A 183 13.31 30.02 -22.34
C ARG A 183 13.18 29.28 -21.01
N ALA A 184 12.06 29.48 -20.31
CA ALA A 184 11.79 28.78 -19.07
C ALA A 184 11.68 27.27 -19.28
N ASN A 185 11.03 26.85 -20.38
CA ASN A 185 10.88 25.45 -20.73
C ASN A 185 12.21 24.81 -21.15
N ARG A 186 13.00 25.47 -22.00
CA ARG A 186 14.36 25.03 -22.37
C ARG A 186 15.25 24.79 -21.16
N GLU A 187 15.23 25.71 -20.20
CA GLU A 187 15.99 25.58 -18.96
C GLU A 187 15.46 24.43 -18.08
N ARG A 188 14.14 24.24 -18.02
CA ARG A 188 13.54 23.07 -17.36
C ARG A 188 13.99 21.77 -18.01
N ASN A 189 13.91 21.67 -19.33
CA ASN A 189 14.29 20.46 -20.07
C ASN A 189 15.78 20.14 -19.89
N ARG A 190 16.66 21.14 -19.90
CA ARG A 190 18.09 20.94 -19.57
C ARG A 190 18.30 20.38 -18.18
N ARG A 191 17.52 20.81 -17.19
CA ARG A 191 17.59 20.24 -15.83
C ARG A 191 17.08 18.81 -15.78
N ILE A 192 16.00 18.52 -16.51
CA ILE A 192 15.47 17.16 -16.63
C ILE A 192 16.52 16.25 -17.28
N GLU A 193 17.05 16.64 -18.44
CA GLU A 193 18.12 15.92 -19.15
C GLU A 193 19.37 15.72 -18.26
N GLN A 194 19.78 16.73 -17.49
CA GLN A 194 20.88 16.59 -16.53
C GLN A 194 20.59 15.57 -15.43
N VAL A 195 19.36 15.55 -14.91
CA VAL A 195 18.91 14.59 -13.89
C VAL A 195 18.80 13.19 -14.49
N GLU A 196 18.27 13.05 -15.70
CA GLU A 196 18.18 11.78 -16.44
C GLU A 196 19.57 11.21 -16.70
N LYS A 197 20.50 12.00 -17.24
CA LYS A 197 21.89 11.57 -17.44
C LYS A 197 22.59 11.21 -16.13
N PHE A 198 22.34 11.97 -15.05
CA PHE A 198 22.85 11.62 -13.73
C PHE A 198 22.30 10.27 -13.27
N HIS A 199 21.01 10.03 -13.49
CA HIS A 199 20.34 8.79 -13.12
C HIS A 199 20.83 7.60 -13.95
N GLU A 200 21.03 7.76 -15.26
CA GLU A 200 21.63 6.74 -16.12
C GLU A 200 23.03 6.33 -15.64
N ARG A 201 23.88 7.30 -15.27
CA ARG A 201 25.19 7.00 -14.68
C ARG A 201 25.06 6.31 -13.33
N GLU A 202 24.11 6.72 -12.50
CA GLU A 202 23.87 6.08 -11.20
C GLU A 202 23.37 4.63 -11.35
N MET A 203 22.57 4.34 -12.39
CA MET A 203 22.17 2.98 -12.78
C MET A 203 23.40 2.14 -13.16
N VAL A 204 24.30 2.65 -14.00
CA VAL A 204 25.54 1.94 -14.36
C VAL A 204 26.39 1.66 -13.12
N ILE A 205 26.54 2.63 -12.22
CA ILE A 205 27.24 2.43 -10.94
C ILE A 205 26.55 1.35 -10.10
N HIS A 206 25.22 1.34 -10.02
CA HIS A 206 24.46 0.29 -9.32
C HIS A 206 24.73 -1.09 -9.90
N GLU A 207 24.73 -1.22 -11.23
CA GLU A 207 25.01 -2.48 -11.91
C GLU A 207 26.44 -2.97 -11.64
N CYS A 208 27.43 -2.07 -11.73
CA CYS A 208 28.83 -2.34 -11.40
C CYS A 208 29.00 -2.77 -9.94
N MET A 209 28.33 -2.08 -9.01
CA MET A 209 28.30 -2.44 -7.60
C MET A 209 27.68 -3.83 -7.39
N GLY A 210 26.64 -4.17 -8.15
CA GLY A 210 26.05 -5.52 -8.15
C GLY A 210 27.01 -6.61 -8.66
N VAL A 211 27.86 -6.31 -9.66
CA VAL A 211 28.93 -7.22 -10.11
C VAL A 211 29.92 -7.47 -8.98
N ILE A 212 30.37 -6.41 -8.31
CA ILE A 212 31.25 -6.52 -7.15
C ILE A 212 30.58 -7.35 -6.05
N GLN A 213 29.33 -7.04 -5.68
CA GLN A 213 28.59 -7.75 -4.63
C GLN A 213 28.52 -9.26 -4.90
N ARG A 214 28.17 -9.67 -6.13
CA ARG A 214 28.09 -11.08 -6.52
C ARG A 214 29.44 -11.81 -6.49
N ALA A 215 30.55 -11.07 -6.58
CA ALA A 215 31.89 -11.63 -6.47
C ALA A 215 32.32 -11.86 -5.02
N TYR A 216 31.66 -11.25 -4.03
CA TYR A 216 31.93 -11.53 -2.62
C TYR A 216 31.32 -12.88 -2.20
N PRO A 217 32.09 -13.72 -1.49
CA PRO A 217 31.52 -14.91 -0.90
C PRO A 217 30.50 -14.54 0.19
N PRO A 218 29.46 -15.37 0.41
CA PRO A 218 28.52 -15.14 1.49
C PRO A 218 29.24 -15.21 2.86
N LEU A 219 28.80 -14.39 3.79
CA LEU A 219 29.27 -14.36 5.18
C LEU A 219 29.08 -15.72 5.86
N ALA A 220 27.95 -16.37 5.60
CA ALA A 220 27.69 -17.72 6.05
C ALA A 220 26.93 -18.52 5.00
N LYS A 221 27.30 -19.79 4.84
CA LYS A 221 26.57 -20.80 4.09
C LYS A 221 26.18 -21.91 5.05
N VAL A 222 24.88 -22.10 5.23
CA VAL A 222 24.32 -23.02 6.20
C VAL A 222 23.57 -24.11 5.45
N SER A 223 23.95 -25.37 5.70
CA SER A 223 23.27 -26.54 5.16
C SER A 223 22.62 -27.31 6.32
N VAL A 224 21.30 -27.47 6.26
CA VAL A 224 20.50 -28.19 7.28
C VAL A 224 20.01 -29.51 6.71
N SER A 225 20.30 -30.61 7.42
CA SER A 225 19.84 -31.96 7.09
C SER A 225 18.79 -32.43 8.11
N TRP A 226 17.57 -32.69 7.65
CA TRP A 226 16.43 -33.11 8.46
C TRP A 226 16.35 -34.65 8.57
N GLY A 227 17.11 -35.20 9.53
CA GLY A 227 17.06 -36.63 9.90
C GLY A 227 17.77 -37.60 8.96
N ASP A 228 17.60 -38.90 9.22
CA ASP A 228 18.29 -40.01 8.54
C ASP A 228 17.70 -40.36 7.17
N ARG A 229 16.86 -39.51 6.57
CA ARG A 229 16.35 -39.80 5.22
C ARG A 229 17.53 -39.70 4.24
N PRO A 230 18.00 -40.82 3.68
CA PRO A 230 19.21 -40.82 2.84
C PRO A 230 19.01 -40.03 1.54
N ASP A 231 17.75 -39.76 1.17
CA ASP A 231 17.38 -39.14 -0.11
C ASP A 231 17.03 -37.64 0.00
N ALA A 232 17.00 -37.06 1.21
CA ALA A 232 16.68 -35.64 1.37
C ALA A 232 17.94 -34.79 1.18
N GLU A 233 18.01 -34.02 0.10
CA GLU A 233 19.09 -33.05 -0.09
C GLU A 233 19.08 -31.99 1.02
N PRO A 234 20.24 -31.62 1.59
CA PRO A 234 20.30 -30.61 2.63
C PRO A 234 19.85 -29.26 2.09
N VAL A 235 18.94 -28.60 2.81
CA VAL A 235 18.50 -27.25 2.48
C VAL A 235 19.65 -26.30 2.78
N THR A 236 20.08 -25.54 1.77
CA THR A 236 21.20 -24.62 1.89
C THR A 236 20.72 -23.18 1.80
N THR A 237 21.12 -22.35 2.74
CA THR A 237 20.83 -20.92 2.79
C THR A 237 22.15 -20.16 2.93
N GLU A 238 22.25 -19.03 2.22
CA GLU A 238 23.40 -18.16 2.24
C GLU A 238 23.01 -16.84 2.92
N LEU A 239 23.88 -16.36 3.80
CA LEU A 239 23.82 -15.06 4.43
C LEU A 239 24.86 -14.19 3.75
N ASP A 240 24.41 -13.16 3.03
CA ASP A 240 25.31 -12.26 2.32
C ASP A 240 26.13 -11.41 3.29
N VAL A 241 27.31 -10.96 2.86
CA VAL A 241 28.06 -9.93 3.59
C VAL A 241 27.33 -8.59 3.50
N PRO A 242 27.48 -7.69 4.51
CA PRO A 242 27.13 -6.29 4.35
C PRO A 242 27.62 -5.71 3.04
N PHE A 243 26.74 -5.04 2.30
CA PHE A 243 27.09 -4.36 1.07
C PHE A 243 26.44 -2.98 1.01
N PRO A 244 27.16 -1.92 0.62
CA PRO A 244 26.60 -0.58 0.59
C PRO A 244 25.58 -0.44 -0.54
N THR A 245 24.56 0.37 -0.29
CA THR A 245 23.65 0.84 -1.32
C THR A 245 24.38 1.77 -2.30
N THR A 246 23.86 1.97 -3.51
CA THR A 246 24.47 2.95 -4.44
C THR A 246 24.41 4.35 -3.85
N ALA A 247 23.34 4.71 -3.13
CA ALA A 247 23.26 5.98 -2.44
C ALA A 247 24.40 6.20 -1.42
N GLU A 248 24.82 5.13 -0.72
CA GLU A 248 25.97 5.15 0.18
C GLU A 248 27.29 5.25 -0.61
N ALA A 249 27.44 4.44 -1.66
CA ALA A 249 28.63 4.39 -2.52
C ALA A 249 28.87 5.73 -3.24
N SER A 250 27.81 6.41 -3.68
CA SER A 250 27.84 7.74 -4.32
C SER A 250 28.33 8.85 -3.39
N ARG A 251 28.49 8.60 -2.09
CA ARG A 251 29.15 9.55 -1.16
C ARG A 251 30.66 9.41 -1.14
N TRP A 252 31.19 8.30 -1.65
CA TRP A 252 32.63 8.09 -1.73
C TRP A 252 33.17 9.00 -2.83
N GLY A 253 34.10 9.90 -2.49
CA GLY A 253 34.51 11.00 -3.39
C GLY A 253 34.86 10.56 -4.81
N ARG A 254 35.36 9.34 -5.00
CA ARG A 254 35.67 8.78 -6.32
C ARG A 254 34.44 8.37 -7.13
N ILE A 255 33.49 7.67 -6.52
CA ILE A 255 32.22 7.28 -7.17
C ILE A 255 31.36 8.52 -7.38
N LYS A 256 31.32 9.43 -6.39
CA LYS A 256 30.67 10.72 -6.52
C LYS A 256 31.11 11.48 -7.76
N THR A 257 32.43 11.54 -7.99
CA THR A 257 32.99 12.22 -9.16
C THR A 257 32.56 11.57 -10.48
N LEU A 258 32.41 10.23 -10.51
CA LEU A 258 31.92 9.51 -11.70
C LEU A 258 30.44 9.82 -11.98
N ALA A 259 29.60 9.80 -10.94
CA ALA A 259 28.17 10.11 -11.06
C ALA A 259 27.92 11.56 -11.51
N GLU A 260 28.70 12.50 -10.97
CA GLU A 260 28.56 13.95 -11.25
C GLU A 260 29.26 14.40 -12.54
N SER A 261 30.12 13.57 -13.13
CA SER A 261 30.81 13.92 -14.38
C SER A 261 29.91 13.78 -15.61
N ASP A 262 30.13 14.62 -16.62
CA ASP A 262 29.45 14.57 -17.92
C ASP A 262 30.08 13.49 -18.82
N LEU A 263 30.13 12.26 -18.30
CA LEU A 263 30.58 11.08 -19.02
C LEU A 263 29.38 10.35 -19.62
N ASP A 264 29.62 9.70 -20.75
CA ASP A 264 28.68 8.73 -21.31
C ASP A 264 28.56 7.51 -20.38
N PRO A 265 27.39 6.85 -20.27
CA PRO A 265 27.22 5.65 -19.46
C PRO A 265 28.28 4.57 -19.69
N ASP A 266 28.70 4.33 -20.93
CA ASP A 266 29.72 3.31 -21.26
C ASP A 266 31.09 3.69 -20.67
N ASP A 267 31.45 4.98 -20.74
CA ASP A 267 32.70 5.50 -20.15
C ASP A 267 32.69 5.40 -18.62
N VAL A 268 31.53 5.51 -17.98
CA VAL A 268 31.40 5.36 -16.53
C VAL A 268 31.72 3.94 -16.08
N GLU A 269 31.26 2.92 -16.80
CA GLU A 269 31.56 1.52 -16.51
C GLU A 269 33.08 1.25 -16.59
N ASP A 270 33.70 1.63 -17.70
CA ASP A 270 35.15 1.46 -17.91
C ASP A 270 35.96 2.16 -16.82
N MET A 271 35.61 3.42 -16.51
CA MET A 271 36.29 4.19 -15.47
C MET A 271 36.03 3.65 -14.06
N PHE A 272 34.89 3.02 -13.82
CA PHE A 272 34.58 2.37 -12.55
C PHE A 272 35.51 1.17 -12.34
N PHE A 273 35.65 0.29 -13.34
CA PHE A 273 36.51 -0.91 -13.25
C PHE A 273 38.01 -0.58 -13.31
N GLU A 274 38.44 0.45 -14.04
CA GLU A 274 39.84 0.93 -13.98
C GLU A 274 40.21 1.33 -12.53
N ARG A 275 39.23 1.80 -11.77
CA ARG A 275 39.36 2.24 -10.39
C ARG A 275 38.99 1.18 -9.36
N GLU A 276 38.69 -0.05 -9.76
CA GLU A 276 38.17 -1.15 -8.91
C GLU A 276 38.99 -1.34 -7.62
N ARG A 277 40.33 -1.32 -7.72
CA ARG A 277 41.22 -1.43 -6.54
C ARG A 277 40.93 -0.39 -5.46
N ASN A 278 40.50 0.80 -5.85
CA ASN A 278 40.13 1.86 -4.90
C ASN A 278 38.74 1.65 -4.32
N VAL A 279 37.81 1.11 -5.12
CA VAL A 279 36.46 0.75 -4.67
C VAL A 279 36.55 -0.33 -3.59
N GLY A 280 37.39 -1.35 -3.78
CA GLY A 280 37.66 -2.37 -2.75
C GLY A 280 38.18 -1.79 -1.43
N GLY A 281 39.06 -0.77 -1.50
CA GLY A 281 39.52 -0.06 -0.31
C GLY A 281 38.40 0.69 0.42
N CYS A 282 37.57 1.44 -0.32
CA CYS A 282 36.42 2.16 0.24
C CYS A 282 35.40 1.19 0.87
N LEU A 283 35.14 0.07 0.20
CA LEU A 283 34.24 -0.98 0.68
C LEU A 283 34.77 -1.61 1.98
N GLY A 284 36.06 -1.94 2.07
CA GLY A 284 36.65 -2.48 3.29
C GLY A 284 36.63 -1.50 4.47
N GLU A 285 36.86 -0.21 4.22
CA GLU A 285 36.70 0.84 5.25
C GLU A 285 35.25 0.99 5.70
N TRP A 286 34.32 0.98 4.74
CA TRP A 286 32.90 1.05 5.02
C TRP A 286 32.40 -0.15 5.83
N MET A 287 32.74 -1.38 5.45
CA MET A 287 32.37 -2.60 6.18
C MET A 287 32.89 -2.57 7.63
N ARG A 288 34.13 -2.11 7.84
CA ARG A 288 34.68 -1.93 9.20
C ARG A 288 33.90 -0.91 10.00
N LYS A 289 33.57 0.24 9.40
CA LYS A 289 32.74 1.26 10.04
C LYS A 289 31.37 0.72 10.42
N ILE A 290 30.71 -0.04 9.54
CA ILE A 290 29.41 -0.65 9.81
C ILE A 290 29.51 -1.60 11.00
N HIS A 291 30.50 -2.49 10.98
CA HIS A 291 30.75 -3.43 12.06
C HIS A 291 30.93 -2.70 13.40
N ASP A 292 31.78 -1.67 13.44
CA ASP A 292 32.01 -0.85 14.64
C ASP A 292 30.75 -0.11 15.09
N ASP A 293 29.98 0.47 14.16
CA ASP A 293 28.72 1.16 14.46
C ASP A 293 27.69 0.20 15.08
N VAL A 294 27.55 -1.02 14.55
CA VAL A 294 26.61 -2.04 15.08
C VAL A 294 27.04 -2.52 16.47
N LEU A 295 28.34 -2.71 16.70
CA LEU A 295 28.87 -3.02 18.04
C LEU A 295 28.64 -1.86 19.03
N ILE A 296 28.77 -0.62 18.59
CA ILE A 296 28.45 0.56 19.41
C ILE A 296 26.96 0.54 19.79
N VAL A 297 26.05 0.29 18.85
CA VAL A 297 24.61 0.19 19.11
C VAL A 297 24.33 -0.91 20.12
N TRP A 298 24.93 -2.09 19.94
CA TRP A 298 24.75 -3.22 20.84
C TRP A 298 25.25 -2.94 22.28
N ASN A 299 26.41 -2.30 22.40
CA ASN A 299 27.04 -2.01 23.69
C ASN A 299 26.48 -0.75 24.38
N GLY A 300 25.95 0.21 23.63
CA GLY A 300 25.48 1.51 24.12
C GLY A 300 24.39 1.43 25.19
N GLY A 301 23.49 0.44 25.10
CA GLY A 301 22.41 0.24 26.09
C GLY A 301 22.88 -0.17 27.50
N ARG A 302 24.15 -0.53 27.69
CA ARG A 302 24.68 -0.92 29.01
C ARG A 302 24.91 0.26 29.95
N SER A 303 25.17 1.46 29.44
CA SER A 303 25.65 2.58 30.25
C SER A 303 24.53 3.36 30.95
N GLU A 304 23.36 3.49 30.34
CA GLU A 304 22.27 4.30 30.91
C GLU A 304 21.41 3.52 31.93
N SER A 305 21.22 2.22 31.71
CA SER A 305 20.36 1.38 32.56
C SER A 305 20.94 1.08 33.96
N GLN A 306 22.25 1.24 34.17
CA GLN A 306 22.88 1.06 35.48
C GLN A 306 22.69 2.26 36.42
N HIS A 307 22.44 3.47 35.90
CA HIS A 307 22.22 4.65 36.74
C HIS A 307 20.78 4.77 37.25
N ALA A 308 19.78 4.28 36.52
CA ALA A 308 18.37 4.36 36.92
C ALA A 308 17.98 3.39 38.06
N LYS A 309 18.70 2.27 38.24
CA LYS A 309 18.36 1.26 39.27
C LYS A 309 18.84 1.57 40.70
N LYS A 310 19.47 2.72 40.95
CA LYS A 310 20.01 3.07 42.29
C LYS A 310 19.04 3.81 43.24
N SER A 311 17.81 4.15 42.83
CA SER A 311 16.91 4.98 43.64
C SER A 311 15.59 4.33 44.10
N LYS A 312 15.21 3.14 43.65
CA LYS A 312 13.99 2.45 44.15
C LYS A 312 14.33 1.47 45.27
N LYS A 313 14.25 1.97 46.50
CA LYS A 313 14.31 1.20 47.75
C LYS A 313 12.98 0.45 47.92
N GLU A 314 12.80 -0.67 47.22
CA GLU A 314 11.61 -1.51 47.38
C GLU A 314 11.64 -2.30 48.69
N GLY A 315 10.50 -2.28 49.39
CA GLY A 315 10.25 -3.01 50.61
C GLY A 315 10.39 -4.51 50.42
N GLY A 316 11.03 -5.17 51.39
CA GLY A 316 11.40 -6.57 51.30
C GLY A 316 10.21 -7.52 51.24
N VAL A 317 9.95 -8.06 50.05
CA VAL A 317 9.31 -9.37 49.90
C VAL A 317 10.40 -10.44 50.00
N ARG A 318 10.34 -11.21 51.08
CA ARG A 318 11.31 -12.25 51.46
C ARG A 318 11.21 -13.44 50.48
N ARG A 319 11.94 -13.41 49.37
CA ARG A 319 12.07 -14.57 48.47
C ARG A 319 13.01 -15.61 49.07
N SER A 320 12.44 -16.77 49.41
CA SER A 320 13.13 -17.96 49.93
C SER A 320 14.00 -18.60 48.85
N THR A 321 15.32 -18.54 49.00
CA THR A 321 16.27 -19.24 48.14
C THR A 321 16.40 -20.71 48.57
N ARG A 322 15.57 -21.59 48.00
CA ARG A 322 15.83 -23.03 48.00
C ARG A 322 16.68 -23.39 46.78
N LYS A 323 17.94 -23.76 47.03
CA LYS A 323 18.79 -24.48 46.08
C LYS A 323 18.22 -25.89 45.91
N SER A 324 17.54 -26.15 44.80
CA SER A 324 17.33 -27.52 44.29
C SER A 324 17.87 -27.60 42.88
N LYS A 325 19.11 -28.08 42.78
CA LYS A 325 19.72 -28.54 41.54
C LYS A 325 19.21 -29.95 41.29
N ALA A 326 17.94 -30.08 40.94
CA ALA A 326 17.36 -31.30 40.40
C ALA A 326 17.18 -31.08 38.91
N ALA A 327 17.80 -31.96 38.11
CA ALA A 327 17.70 -31.95 36.66
C ALA A 327 16.23 -32.18 36.26
N LEU A 328 15.53 -31.09 35.91
CA LEU A 328 14.21 -31.14 35.28
C LEU A 328 14.40 -31.66 33.86
N GLY A 329 14.13 -32.95 33.66
CA GLY A 329 14.10 -33.64 32.37
C GLY A 329 12.90 -33.25 31.48
N ALA A 330 12.42 -32.01 31.57
CA ALA A 330 11.47 -31.46 30.61
C ALA A 330 12.27 -30.91 29.42
N THR A 331 12.91 -31.81 28.68
CA THR A 331 13.58 -31.47 27.44
C THR A 331 12.50 -30.95 26.47
N CYS A 332 12.65 -29.71 26.01
CA CYS A 332 11.97 -29.23 24.81
C CYS A 332 12.35 -30.24 23.71
N GLY A 333 11.43 -31.16 23.39
CA GLY A 333 11.73 -32.50 22.87
C GLY A 333 12.17 -32.58 21.41
N THR A 334 12.96 -31.64 20.92
CA THR A 334 13.47 -31.64 19.56
C THR A 334 14.95 -31.29 19.59
N ASP A 335 15.80 -32.31 19.47
CA ASP A 335 17.19 -32.08 19.08
C ASP A 335 17.20 -31.26 17.79
N LEU A 336 18.04 -30.23 17.71
CA LEU A 336 18.19 -29.47 16.48
C LEU A 336 18.64 -30.41 15.36
N PRO A 337 18.11 -30.27 14.13
CA PRO A 337 18.57 -31.06 13.01
C PRO A 337 20.08 -30.89 12.82
N ARG A 338 20.72 -31.96 12.32
CA ARG A 338 22.16 -31.90 12.02
C ARG A 338 22.40 -30.81 10.99
N ARG A 339 23.43 -30.00 11.24
CA ARG A 339 23.77 -28.84 10.43
C ARG A 339 25.26 -28.83 10.13
N THR A 340 25.59 -28.34 8.96
CA THR A 340 26.96 -28.02 8.56
C THR A 340 27.00 -26.55 8.20
N MET A 341 27.98 -25.83 8.74
CA MET A 341 28.17 -24.42 8.45
C MET A 341 29.53 -24.19 7.84
N VAL A 342 29.55 -23.28 6.88
CA VAL A 342 30.76 -22.73 6.31
C VAL A 342 30.62 -21.21 6.41
N PHE A 343 31.46 -20.58 7.20
CA PHE A 343 31.53 -19.13 7.30
C PHE A 343 32.66 -18.61 6.42
N THR A 344 32.47 -17.42 5.87
CA THR A 344 33.55 -16.71 5.19
C THR A 344 33.80 -15.40 5.91
N GLU A 345 34.99 -15.24 6.47
CA GLU A 345 35.39 -13.97 7.06
C GLU A 345 35.52 -12.89 5.97
N PRO A 346 35.44 -11.59 6.33
CA PRO A 346 35.61 -10.49 5.37
C PRO A 346 36.96 -10.51 4.62
N ASN A 347 37.97 -11.22 5.13
CA ASN A 347 39.27 -11.41 4.47
C ASN A 347 39.28 -12.57 3.46
N GLY A 348 38.16 -13.28 3.28
CA GLY A 348 38.01 -14.45 2.42
C GLY A 348 38.39 -15.79 3.07
N ALA A 349 38.82 -15.81 4.34
CA ALA A 349 39.12 -17.03 5.06
C ALA A 349 37.84 -17.82 5.32
N VAL A 350 37.87 -19.11 5.01
CA VAL A 350 36.74 -20.01 5.21
C VAL A 350 36.91 -20.76 6.53
N CYS A 351 35.89 -20.72 7.38
CA CYS A 351 35.83 -21.36 8.68
C CYS A 351 34.67 -22.36 8.73
N THR A 352 34.87 -23.48 9.40
CA THR A 352 33.81 -24.52 9.54
C THR A 352 33.19 -24.56 10.92
N SER A 353 33.81 -23.87 11.89
CA SER A 353 33.30 -23.71 13.24
C SER A 353 33.00 -22.24 13.54
N PRO A 354 31.86 -21.91 14.18
CA PRO A 354 31.61 -20.57 14.69
C PRO A 354 32.69 -20.06 15.66
N ASP A 355 33.40 -20.97 16.34
CA ASP A 355 34.47 -20.63 17.29
C ASP A 355 35.75 -20.13 16.62
N GLU A 356 35.88 -20.31 15.30
CA GLU A 356 36.99 -19.78 14.51
C GLU A 356 36.77 -18.32 14.10
N LEU A 357 35.54 -17.81 14.20
CA LEU A 357 35.22 -16.42 13.92
C LEU A 357 35.74 -15.50 15.02
N SER A 358 36.05 -14.25 14.64
CA SER A 358 36.27 -13.21 15.64
C SER A 358 35.10 -13.09 16.64
N ASP A 359 35.42 -12.78 17.90
CA ASP A 359 34.43 -12.67 18.98
C ASP A 359 33.29 -11.71 18.64
N ASP A 360 33.59 -10.62 17.93
CA ASP A 360 32.61 -9.62 17.52
C ASP A 360 31.65 -10.14 16.47
N ILE A 361 32.14 -10.81 15.42
CA ILE A 361 31.28 -11.41 14.39
C ILE A 361 30.45 -12.53 15.00
N ARG A 362 31.05 -13.37 15.85
CA ARG A 362 30.32 -14.42 16.58
C ARG A 362 29.20 -13.82 17.43
N LEU A 363 29.46 -12.70 18.12
CA LEU A 363 28.44 -11.98 18.88
C LEU A 363 27.31 -11.46 17.98
N LEU A 364 27.64 -10.83 16.86
CA LEU A 364 26.65 -10.26 15.93
C LEU A 364 25.78 -11.34 15.26
N LEU A 365 26.33 -12.53 15.04
CA LEU A 365 25.62 -13.64 14.43
C LEU A 365 24.79 -14.48 15.42
N ARG A 366 24.87 -14.23 16.73
CA ARG A 366 24.05 -14.96 17.72
C ARG A 366 22.55 -14.74 17.51
N ALA A 367 21.78 -15.79 17.72
CA ALA A 367 20.31 -15.75 17.60
C ALA A 367 19.61 -14.94 18.69
N ASP A 368 20.32 -14.51 19.74
CA ASP A 368 19.83 -13.57 20.76
C ASP A 368 20.37 -12.15 20.63
N THR A 369 21.13 -11.85 19.57
CA THR A 369 21.58 -10.49 19.24
C THR A 369 20.61 -9.85 18.26
N VAL A 370 19.49 -9.34 18.78
CA VAL A 370 18.42 -8.74 17.98
C VAL A 370 18.49 -7.21 18.03
N PHE A 371 18.33 -6.58 16.87
CA PHE A 371 18.24 -5.14 16.71
C PHE A 371 16.82 -4.74 16.32
N ARG A 372 16.50 -3.46 16.48
CA ARG A 372 15.24 -2.86 16.04
C ARG A 372 15.56 -1.72 15.07
N ALA A 373 14.99 -1.82 13.88
CA ALA A 373 14.98 -0.77 12.87
C ALA A 373 13.55 -0.25 12.66
N SER A 374 13.36 0.70 11.75
CA SER A 374 12.03 1.23 11.39
C SER A 374 11.06 0.15 10.89
N SER A 375 11.56 -0.93 10.30
CA SER A 375 10.77 -2.08 9.84
C SER A 375 10.45 -3.11 10.94
N GLY A 376 10.97 -2.93 12.16
CA GLY A 376 10.82 -3.86 13.28
C GLY A 376 12.12 -4.60 13.64
N PRO A 377 12.01 -5.74 14.36
CA PRO A 377 13.15 -6.55 14.75
C PRO A 377 13.92 -7.12 13.55
N CYS A 378 15.24 -7.18 13.64
CA CYS A 378 16.12 -7.70 12.59
C CYS A 378 17.49 -8.15 13.14
N TYR A 379 18.23 -8.90 12.33
CA TYR A 379 19.58 -9.39 12.64
C TYR A 379 20.64 -8.68 11.82
N TYR A 380 21.91 -8.85 12.17
CA TYR A 380 23.02 -8.49 11.31
C TYR A 380 23.21 -9.56 10.21
N PRO A 381 23.44 -9.22 8.93
CA PRO A 381 23.56 -7.88 8.37
C PRO A 381 22.24 -7.30 7.84
N ASP A 382 21.10 -7.98 8.01
CA ASP A 382 19.77 -7.55 7.52
C ASP A 382 19.32 -6.16 8.03
N ILE A 383 19.88 -5.70 9.16
CA ILE A 383 19.69 -4.34 9.70
C ILE A 383 20.21 -3.24 8.76
N ILE A 384 21.12 -3.58 7.86
CA ILE A 384 21.76 -2.66 6.93
C ILE A 384 20.84 -2.49 5.72
N PRO A 385 20.62 -1.25 5.23
CA PRO A 385 19.85 -1.02 4.01
C PRO A 385 20.32 -1.90 2.86
N SER A 386 19.39 -2.69 2.32
CA SER A 386 19.68 -3.58 1.20
C SER A 386 20.00 -2.77 -0.07
N PRO A 387 21.00 -3.17 -0.87
CA PRO A 387 21.30 -2.55 -2.16
C PRO A 387 20.26 -2.85 -3.25
N VAL A 388 19.26 -3.69 -2.95
CA VAL A 388 18.16 -3.99 -3.87
C VAL A 388 17.34 -2.73 -4.12
N VAL A 389 17.26 -2.32 -5.38
CA VAL A 389 16.47 -1.17 -5.82
C VAL A 389 15.01 -1.41 -5.44
N LYS A 390 14.49 -0.59 -4.53
CA LYS A 390 13.05 -0.50 -4.32
C LYS A 390 12.50 0.46 -5.35
N TRP A 391 11.86 -0.09 -6.38
CA TRP A 391 11.05 0.68 -7.32
C TRP A 391 9.82 1.21 -6.57
N VAL A 392 9.97 2.36 -5.92
CA VAL A 392 8.83 3.08 -5.37
C VAL A 392 8.26 3.91 -6.50
N PHE A 393 7.26 3.37 -7.20
CA PHE A 393 6.48 4.15 -8.16
C PHE A 393 5.63 5.16 -7.37
N THR A 394 6.16 6.36 -7.17
CA THR A 394 5.32 7.50 -6.76
C THR A 394 4.89 8.27 -8.00
N GLU A 395 3.63 8.69 -8.04
CA GLU A 395 2.95 9.33 -9.19
C GLU A 395 3.59 10.65 -9.71
N PHE A 396 4.72 11.11 -9.15
CA PHE A 396 5.30 12.44 -9.40
C PHE A 396 6.69 12.46 -10.04
N GLY A 397 7.15 11.38 -10.67
CA GLY A 397 8.40 11.42 -11.44
C GLY A 397 9.67 11.64 -10.59
N GLU A 398 9.68 11.19 -9.34
CA GLU A 398 10.94 11.08 -8.60
C GLU A 398 11.75 9.88 -9.14
N ALA A 399 13.06 10.10 -9.30
CA ALA A 399 14.00 9.09 -9.73
C ALA A 399 14.04 7.90 -8.75
N PRO A 400 14.36 6.68 -9.23
CA PRO A 400 14.62 5.52 -8.38
C PRO A 400 15.57 5.87 -7.25
N ARG A 401 15.16 5.60 -6.02
CA ARG A 401 16.05 5.70 -4.87
C ARG A 401 16.87 4.42 -4.80
N PHE A 402 18.17 4.52 -5.05
CA PHE A 402 19.09 3.38 -4.98
C PHE A 402 19.47 3.00 -3.53
N GLY A 403 18.44 2.73 -2.73
CA GLY A 403 18.55 2.38 -1.32
C GLY A 403 18.75 3.57 -0.40
N ASP A 404 18.66 3.30 0.90
CA ASP A 404 18.93 4.28 1.95
C ASP A 404 20.41 4.25 2.36
N VAL A 405 20.86 5.36 2.93
CA VAL A 405 22.20 5.49 3.50
C VAL A 405 22.19 4.95 4.93
N TRP A 406 23.22 4.21 5.31
CA TRP A 406 23.34 3.69 6.68
C TRP A 406 23.45 4.84 7.69
N ASP A 407 22.52 4.86 8.65
CA ASP A 407 22.57 5.74 9.81
C ASP A 407 22.33 4.92 11.09
N ARG A 408 23.38 4.78 11.89
CA ARG A 408 23.33 4.07 13.17
C ARG A 408 22.27 4.61 14.15
N ARG A 409 21.81 5.86 13.97
CA ARG A 409 20.76 6.46 14.83
C ARG A 409 19.38 5.87 14.57
N ASN A 410 19.19 5.21 13.43
CA ASN A 410 17.95 4.56 13.04
C ASN A 410 17.87 3.10 13.51
N VAL A 411 18.90 2.62 14.19
CA VAL A 411 19.00 1.25 14.69
C VAL A 411 19.27 1.31 16.19
N GLU A 412 18.48 0.56 16.94
CA GLU A 412 18.68 0.36 18.37
C GLU A 412 18.76 -1.12 18.70
N LYS A 413 19.25 -1.43 19.90
CA LYS A 413 19.20 -2.79 20.42
C LYS A 413 17.75 -3.14 20.79
N ASP A 414 17.23 -4.24 20.28
CA ASP A 414 15.92 -4.75 20.71
C ASP A 414 16.10 -5.57 22.01
N VAL A 415 16.11 -4.86 23.14
CA VAL A 415 16.40 -5.46 24.46
C VAL A 415 15.37 -6.54 24.81
N GLU A 416 14.10 -6.31 24.48
CA GLU A 416 13.00 -7.22 24.80
C GLU A 416 13.09 -8.50 23.97
N THR A 417 13.18 -8.37 22.64
CA THR A 417 13.25 -9.52 21.74
C THR A 417 14.55 -10.31 21.96
N SER A 418 15.66 -9.65 22.27
CA SER A 418 16.92 -10.30 22.67
C SER A 418 16.80 -11.09 23.97
N ASP A 419 16.05 -10.57 24.98
CA ASP A 419 15.82 -11.29 26.24
C ASP A 419 14.91 -12.52 26.04
N VAL A 420 13.88 -12.38 25.21
CA VAL A 420 13.01 -13.49 24.79
C VAL A 420 13.82 -14.58 24.09
N ALA A 421 14.61 -14.20 23.08
CA ALA A 421 15.45 -15.12 22.32
C ALA A 421 16.38 -15.90 23.25
N ARG A 422 17.15 -15.20 24.09
CA ARG A 422 18.07 -15.81 25.06
C ARG A 422 17.38 -16.81 25.98
N LYS A 423 16.22 -16.47 26.55
CA LYS A 423 15.47 -17.38 27.43
C LYS A 423 15.01 -18.65 26.70
N ILE A 424 14.53 -18.50 25.46
CA ILE A 424 14.09 -19.64 24.64
C ILE A 424 15.29 -20.52 24.28
N LEU A 425 16.41 -19.93 23.85
CA LEU A 425 17.64 -20.65 23.51
C LEU A 425 18.27 -21.37 24.71
N ASP A 426 18.24 -20.76 25.90
CA ASP A 426 18.64 -21.38 27.15
C ASP A 426 17.82 -22.65 27.42
N ARG A 427 16.49 -22.59 27.20
CA ARG A 427 15.60 -23.76 27.36
C ARG A 427 15.81 -24.82 26.30
N MET A 428 16.21 -24.43 25.10
CA MET A 428 16.61 -25.35 24.03
C MET A 428 17.98 -25.98 24.28
N GLY A 429 18.70 -25.56 25.32
CA GLY A 429 20.05 -26.05 25.62
C GLY A 429 21.11 -25.61 24.62
N ASN A 430 20.83 -24.58 23.82
CA ASN A 430 21.70 -24.10 22.74
C ASN A 430 21.82 -22.55 22.79
N PRO A 431 22.39 -21.98 23.86
CA PRO A 431 22.42 -20.52 24.07
C PRO A 431 23.26 -19.74 23.06
N ASP A 432 24.24 -20.39 22.43
CA ASP A 432 25.18 -19.77 21.50
C ASP A 432 24.89 -20.11 20.03
N VAL A 433 23.68 -20.60 19.72
CA VAL A 433 23.26 -20.83 18.34
C VAL A 433 23.19 -19.50 17.58
N SER A 434 23.61 -19.52 16.33
CA SER A 434 23.59 -18.37 15.44
C SER A 434 22.23 -18.20 14.75
N HIS A 435 21.82 -16.97 14.45
CA HIS A 435 20.58 -16.74 13.71
C HIS A 435 20.60 -17.32 12.28
N PRO A 436 21.73 -17.44 11.55
CA PRO A 436 21.74 -18.11 10.24
C PRO A 436 21.41 -19.60 10.35
N GLU A 437 21.82 -20.26 11.44
CA GLU A 437 21.47 -21.67 11.70
C GLU A 437 19.96 -21.85 11.84
N LEU A 438 19.31 -20.96 12.59
CA LEU A 438 17.86 -21.01 12.79
C LEU A 438 17.10 -20.49 11.57
N GLY A 439 17.65 -19.51 10.85
CA GLY A 439 17.08 -18.97 9.62
C GLY A 439 17.04 -20.00 8.48
N ALA A 440 18.09 -20.83 8.34
CA ALA A 440 18.15 -21.90 7.35
C ALA A 440 17.11 -23.02 7.58
N MET A 441 16.49 -23.07 8.77
CA MET A 441 15.35 -23.96 9.03
C MET A 441 14.05 -23.46 8.39
N GLY A 442 14.02 -22.22 7.89
CA GLY A 442 12.84 -21.62 7.27
C GLY A 442 11.67 -21.53 8.24
N LYS A 443 10.47 -21.88 7.75
CA LYS A 443 9.22 -21.86 8.53
C LYS A 443 9.07 -23.12 9.38
N ALA A 444 10.03 -23.40 10.25
CA ALA A 444 10.05 -24.62 11.07
C ALA A 444 9.50 -24.43 12.50
N PHE A 445 9.32 -23.18 12.94
CA PHE A 445 9.05 -22.89 14.35
C PHE A 445 7.55 -22.78 14.61
N LEU A 446 7.00 -23.78 15.30
CA LEU A 446 5.61 -23.79 15.72
C LEU A 446 5.50 -23.41 17.20
N CYS A 447 4.74 -22.35 17.51
CA CYS A 447 4.39 -22.03 18.89
C CYS A 447 3.48 -23.13 19.45
N MET A 448 3.89 -23.72 20.59
CA MET A 448 3.12 -24.77 21.25
C MET A 448 2.11 -24.23 22.27
N ARG A 449 2.11 -22.91 22.47
CA ARG A 449 1.20 -22.21 23.38
C ARG A 449 0.05 -21.50 22.66
N CYS A 450 0.22 -21.28 21.35
CA CYS A 450 -0.82 -20.77 20.47
C CYS A 450 -1.38 -21.90 19.61
N LYS A 451 -2.71 -21.98 19.53
CA LYS A 451 -3.38 -23.00 18.70
C LYS A 451 -3.33 -22.70 17.19
N TRP A 452 -2.99 -21.48 16.80
CA TRP A 452 -3.29 -20.98 15.44
C TRP A 452 -2.11 -20.50 14.61
N ASP A 453 -0.96 -20.22 15.20
CA ASP A 453 0.18 -19.72 14.43
C ASP A 453 0.77 -20.81 13.55
N ALA A 454 0.54 -20.72 12.24
CA ALA A 454 1.25 -21.55 11.27
C ALA A 454 2.75 -21.51 11.58
N PRO A 455 3.50 -22.59 11.28
CA PRO A 455 4.95 -22.57 11.44
C PRO A 455 5.53 -21.30 10.80
N VAL A 456 6.34 -20.58 11.56
CA VAL A 456 6.94 -19.31 11.15
C VAL A 456 8.46 -19.40 11.15
N GLY A 457 9.12 -18.39 10.59
CA GLY A 457 10.57 -18.23 10.73
C GLY A 457 10.98 -17.89 12.16
N TRP A 458 12.25 -18.09 12.49
CA TRP A 458 12.78 -17.81 13.83
C TRP A 458 12.51 -16.38 14.30
N LEU A 459 12.74 -15.37 13.46
CA LEU A 459 12.54 -13.96 13.82
C LEU A 459 11.05 -13.63 14.06
N ASP A 460 10.16 -14.14 13.22
CA ASP A 460 8.71 -13.99 13.38
C ASP A 460 8.23 -14.68 14.66
N PHE A 461 8.80 -15.84 14.99
CA PHE A 461 8.53 -16.56 16.23
C PHE A 461 8.91 -15.73 17.47
N LEU A 462 10.07 -15.07 17.44
CA LEU A 462 10.49 -14.18 18.52
C LEU A 462 9.62 -12.93 18.61
N LYS A 463 9.28 -12.32 17.46
CA LYS A 463 8.37 -11.17 17.40
C LYS A 463 7.01 -11.52 18.02
N HIS A 464 6.50 -12.72 17.72
CA HIS A 464 5.29 -13.24 18.33
C HIS A 464 5.39 -13.30 19.85
N TYR A 465 6.40 -13.97 20.42
CA TYR A 465 6.59 -14.04 21.88
C TYR A 465 6.80 -12.68 22.53
N SER A 466 7.59 -11.78 21.92
CA SER A 466 7.79 -10.43 22.43
C SER A 466 6.48 -9.65 22.44
N THR A 467 5.66 -9.77 21.40
CA THR A 467 4.35 -9.11 21.33
C THR A 467 3.42 -9.60 22.44
N GLU A 468 3.33 -10.91 22.66
CA GLU A 468 2.46 -11.49 23.69
C GLU A 468 2.94 -11.13 25.11
N LEU A 469 4.25 -11.10 25.36
CA LEU A 469 4.80 -10.65 26.64
C LEU A 469 4.60 -9.15 26.88
N SER A 470 4.76 -8.31 25.85
CA SER A 470 4.46 -6.88 25.93
C SER A 470 2.99 -6.65 26.27
N ARG A 471 2.06 -7.34 25.56
CA ARG A 471 0.62 -7.31 25.83
C ARG A 471 0.30 -7.72 27.27
N TRP A 472 0.95 -8.78 27.76
CA TRP A 472 0.76 -9.22 29.13
C TRP A 472 1.24 -8.17 30.15
N ASN A 473 2.45 -7.61 29.96
CA ASN A 473 3.02 -6.60 30.85
C ASN A 473 2.14 -5.34 30.89
N GLU A 474 1.67 -4.87 29.73
CA GLU A 474 0.77 -3.72 29.62
C GLU A 474 -0.56 -3.99 30.33
N GLY A 475 -1.18 -5.13 30.08
CA GLY A 475 -2.45 -5.48 30.73
C GLY A 475 -2.32 -5.61 32.24
N ILE A 476 -1.24 -6.21 32.77
CA ILE A 476 -0.99 -6.28 34.21
C ILE A 476 -0.74 -4.89 34.81
N TYR A 477 0.00 -4.02 34.12
CA TYR A 477 0.23 -2.65 34.57
C TYR A 477 -1.11 -1.89 34.67
N ASN A 478 -1.94 -1.95 33.63
CA ASN A 478 -3.24 -1.28 33.61
C ASN A 478 -4.22 -1.89 34.62
N LEU A 479 -4.26 -3.23 34.75
CA LEU A 479 -5.06 -3.93 35.73
C LEU A 479 -4.71 -3.51 37.17
N SER A 480 -3.41 -3.34 37.48
CA SER A 480 -2.95 -2.96 38.83
C SER A 480 -3.43 -1.59 39.32
N SER A 481 -3.92 -0.76 38.40
CA SER A 481 -4.44 0.58 38.68
C SER A 481 -5.96 0.64 38.83
N ARG A 482 -6.68 -0.48 38.65
CA ARG A 482 -8.15 -0.53 38.66
C ARG A 482 -8.69 -1.04 39.99
N ASP A 483 -9.86 -0.56 40.37
CA ASP A 483 -10.57 -0.98 41.58
C ASP A 483 -11.21 -2.38 41.44
N ASP A 484 -11.48 -2.83 40.21
CA ASP A 484 -12.08 -4.13 39.85
C ASP A 484 -11.03 -5.18 39.44
N ALA A 485 -9.75 -4.97 39.79
CA ALA A 485 -8.64 -5.81 39.33
C ALA A 485 -8.82 -7.31 39.64
N ASP A 486 -9.43 -7.63 40.79
CA ASP A 486 -9.66 -9.01 41.23
C ASP A 486 -10.76 -9.74 40.44
N GLU A 487 -11.59 -9.02 39.67
CA GLU A 487 -12.68 -9.59 38.86
C GLU A 487 -12.22 -9.99 37.45
N ILE A 488 -11.08 -9.46 36.99
CA ILE A 488 -10.58 -9.68 35.63
C ILE A 488 -9.45 -10.71 35.65
N VAL A 489 -9.68 -11.85 34.99
CA VAL A 489 -8.64 -12.85 34.74
C VAL A 489 -7.79 -12.40 33.55
N PHE A 490 -6.46 -12.37 33.73
CA PHE A 490 -5.50 -12.02 32.69
C PHE A 490 -4.21 -12.84 32.82
N ASN A 491 -4.21 -14.02 32.21
CA ASN A 491 -3.14 -15.01 32.33
C ASN A 491 -1.97 -14.74 31.38
N ASN A 492 -0.74 -15.04 31.82
CA ASN A 492 0.42 -15.06 30.94
C ASN A 492 0.52 -16.40 30.20
N THR A 493 -0.01 -16.46 28.99
CA THR A 493 0.09 -17.66 28.14
C THR A 493 1.50 -17.89 27.58
N HIS A 494 2.37 -16.87 27.59
CA HIS A 494 3.71 -16.91 27.01
C HIS A 494 4.83 -16.81 28.05
N ASP A 495 4.55 -17.20 29.31
CA ASP A 495 5.52 -17.13 30.40
C ASP A 495 6.79 -17.97 30.15
N LEU A 496 7.92 -17.28 30.11
CA LEU A 496 9.25 -17.87 29.94
C LEU A 496 9.96 -18.17 31.27
N ASP A 497 9.28 -18.09 32.42
CA ASP A 497 9.85 -18.47 33.72
C ASP A 497 10.23 -19.96 33.77
N PRO A 498 11.48 -20.33 34.11
CA PRO A 498 11.96 -21.72 34.11
C PRO A 498 11.12 -22.72 34.92
N SER A 499 10.27 -22.27 35.84
CA SER A 499 9.31 -23.12 36.55
C SER A 499 8.11 -23.56 35.71
N ASN A 500 7.77 -22.82 34.64
CA ASN A 500 6.76 -23.22 33.68
C ASN A 500 7.32 -24.34 32.78
N THR A 501 6.82 -25.56 32.97
CA THR A 501 7.24 -26.77 32.22
C THR A 501 6.52 -26.97 30.90
N GLU A 502 5.58 -26.09 30.52
CA GLU A 502 4.86 -26.22 29.25
C GLU A 502 5.80 -26.02 28.05
N PRO A 503 5.62 -26.81 26.97
CA PRO A 503 6.43 -26.68 25.78
C PRO A 503 6.29 -25.27 25.18
N ILE A 504 7.41 -24.67 24.83
CA ILE A 504 7.46 -23.32 24.21
C ILE A 504 7.21 -23.44 22.70
N LEU A 505 7.96 -24.34 22.06
CA LEU A 505 7.96 -24.52 20.62
C LEU A 505 8.13 -25.98 20.23
N LYS A 506 7.71 -26.29 19.01
CA LYS A 506 8.05 -27.51 18.29
C LYS A 506 8.77 -27.10 17.01
N ILE A 507 9.93 -27.70 16.76
CA ILE A 507 10.63 -27.57 15.48
C ILE A 507 10.09 -28.66 14.56
N LEU A 508 9.58 -28.25 13.41
CA LEU A 508 9.04 -29.13 12.38
C LEU A 508 10.05 -29.28 11.26
N ASP A 509 10.14 -30.47 10.67
CA ASP A 509 10.81 -30.61 9.38
C ASP A 509 10.00 -29.91 8.26
N PRO A 510 10.58 -29.65 7.08
CA PRO A 510 9.90 -28.93 6.01
C PRO A 510 8.58 -29.58 5.56
N ILE A 511 8.48 -30.91 5.60
CA ILE A 511 7.27 -31.65 5.21
C ILE A 511 6.21 -31.47 6.29
N GLU A 512 6.56 -31.71 7.56
CA GLU A 512 5.65 -31.46 8.69
C GLU A 512 5.16 -30.00 8.70
N SER A 513 6.04 -29.05 8.43
CA SER A 513 5.68 -27.63 8.36
C SER A 513 4.64 -27.35 7.28
N VAL A 514 4.83 -27.89 6.07
CA VAL A 514 3.88 -27.77 4.97
C VAL A 514 2.57 -28.47 5.30
N GLU A 515 2.60 -29.64 5.92
CA GLU A 515 1.39 -30.37 6.33
C GLU A 515 0.61 -29.61 7.39
N VAL A 516 1.25 -29.14 8.46
CA VAL A 516 0.61 -28.31 9.50
C VAL A 516 0.06 -27.02 8.90
N THR A 517 0.81 -26.37 8.01
CA THR A 517 0.35 -25.16 7.32
C THR A 517 -0.87 -25.46 6.46
N ARG A 518 -0.85 -26.56 5.70
CA ARG A 518 -1.95 -26.98 4.83
C ARG A 518 -3.19 -27.35 5.64
N ASP A 519 -3.03 -28.08 6.73
CA ASP A 519 -4.15 -28.51 7.58
C ASP A 519 -4.79 -27.31 8.27
N ARG A 520 -3.98 -26.34 8.73
CA ARG A 520 -4.48 -25.07 9.25
C ARG A 520 -5.12 -24.21 8.17
N THR A 521 -4.54 -24.14 6.98
CA THR A 521 -5.12 -23.36 5.86
C THR A 521 -6.42 -23.99 5.37
N LYS A 522 -6.53 -25.31 5.29
CA LYS A 522 -7.79 -26.03 4.98
C LYS A 522 -8.85 -25.77 6.04
N SER A 523 -8.48 -25.65 7.31
CA SER A 523 -9.42 -25.22 8.35
C SER A 523 -9.89 -23.76 8.14
N LEU A 524 -9.07 -22.93 7.50
CA LEU A 524 -9.37 -21.52 7.19
C LEU A 524 -10.07 -21.31 5.85
N ILE A 525 -9.97 -22.22 4.88
CA ILE A 525 -10.57 -22.09 3.55
C ILE A 525 -11.37 -23.37 3.26
N PRO A 526 -12.71 -23.37 3.45
CA PRO A 526 -13.54 -24.49 3.11
C PRO A 526 -13.56 -24.64 1.58
N ASP A 527 -13.66 -25.88 1.11
CA ASP A 527 -13.64 -26.27 -0.30
C ASP A 527 -14.92 -25.88 -1.05
N THR A 528 -15.57 -24.78 -0.64
CA THR A 528 -16.84 -24.33 -1.19
C THR A 528 -16.58 -23.13 -2.09
N SER A 529 -16.62 -23.38 -3.39
CA SER A 529 -16.55 -22.39 -4.47
C SER A 529 -17.70 -21.37 -4.49
N GLU A 530 -18.47 -21.19 -3.40
CA GLU A 530 -19.74 -20.46 -3.47
C GLU A 530 -19.98 -19.37 -2.42
N ARG A 531 -19.12 -19.13 -1.42
CA ARG A 531 -19.23 -17.90 -0.59
C ARG A 531 -17.88 -17.41 -0.12
N ASP A 532 -17.57 -16.16 -0.44
CA ASP A 532 -16.58 -15.34 0.26
C ASP A 532 -17.03 -15.15 1.71
N ASP A 533 -16.88 -16.17 2.55
CA ASP A 533 -17.03 -16.03 4.00
C ASP A 533 -15.90 -15.11 4.49
N GLU A 534 -16.21 -13.81 4.62
CA GLU A 534 -15.31 -12.77 5.10
C GLU A 534 -14.63 -13.20 6.41
N ILE A 535 -13.31 -13.37 6.34
CA ILE A 535 -12.47 -13.53 7.53
C ILE A 535 -12.31 -12.14 8.15
N ASP A 536 -13.13 -11.84 9.15
CA ASP A 536 -13.09 -10.55 9.82
C ASP A 536 -11.98 -10.51 10.89
N PRO A 537 -11.22 -9.40 10.97
CA PRO A 537 -10.44 -9.09 12.15
C PRO A 537 -11.36 -8.70 13.30
N MET A 538 -11.30 -9.47 14.38
CA MET A 538 -12.04 -9.22 15.61
C MET A 538 -11.08 -8.72 16.69
N MET A 539 -11.50 -7.75 17.50
CA MET A 539 -10.78 -7.35 18.71
C MET A 539 -11.35 -8.05 19.94
N CYS A 540 -10.50 -8.32 20.93
CA CYS A 540 -10.93 -8.74 22.26
C CYS A 540 -11.33 -7.51 23.08
N LEU A 541 -12.61 -7.42 23.45
CA LEU A 541 -13.12 -6.30 24.24
C LEU A 541 -12.59 -6.29 25.67
N MET A 542 -12.16 -7.44 26.19
CA MET A 542 -11.52 -7.55 27.51
C MET A 542 -10.08 -7.03 27.50
N CYS A 543 -9.33 -7.22 26.41
CA CYS A 543 -8.02 -6.59 26.25
C CYS A 543 -8.17 -5.08 26.01
N ASP A 544 -9.17 -4.68 25.24
CA ASP A 544 -9.46 -3.26 24.95
C ASP A 544 -9.78 -2.46 26.22
N THR A 545 -10.54 -3.03 27.17
CA THR A 545 -10.79 -2.39 28.48
C THR A 545 -9.53 -2.24 29.35
N LEU A 546 -8.48 -3.00 29.04
CA LEU A 546 -7.15 -2.87 29.64
C LEU A 546 -6.20 -2.05 28.77
N GLY A 547 -6.66 -1.42 27.69
CA GLY A 547 -5.84 -0.66 26.75
C GLY A 547 -4.87 -1.51 25.92
N VAL A 548 -5.06 -2.83 25.88
CA VAL A 548 -4.19 -3.77 25.16
C VAL A 548 -4.80 -4.08 23.80
N GLU A 549 -4.08 -3.78 22.72
CA GLU A 549 -4.54 -4.12 21.36
C GLU A 549 -4.36 -5.63 21.10
N ALA A 550 -5.47 -6.38 21.12
CA ALA A 550 -5.49 -7.81 20.82
C ALA A 550 -6.52 -8.13 19.72
N THR A 551 -6.02 -8.31 18.49
CA THR A 551 -6.83 -8.61 17.31
C THR A 551 -6.54 -10.01 16.76
N TYR A 552 -7.60 -10.71 16.37
CA TYR A 552 -7.54 -12.08 15.86
C TYR A 552 -8.53 -12.28 14.71
N ARG A 553 -8.16 -13.13 13.76
CA ARG A 553 -9.07 -13.54 12.68
C ARG A 553 -10.14 -14.48 13.23
N HIS A 554 -11.41 -14.19 12.98
CA HIS A 554 -12.54 -15.02 13.38
C HIS A 554 -13.40 -15.39 12.17
N ARG A 555 -13.98 -16.58 12.19
CA ARG A 555 -14.96 -17.04 11.21
C ARG A 555 -16.29 -17.28 11.91
N TRP A 556 -17.35 -16.74 11.31
CA TRP A 556 -18.72 -16.81 11.85
C TRP A 556 -19.39 -18.17 11.71
N THR A 557 -18.94 -19.00 10.76
CA THR A 557 -19.64 -20.22 10.31
C THR A 557 -19.13 -21.53 10.93
N LEU A 558 -18.02 -21.51 11.68
CA LEU A 558 -17.49 -22.70 12.35
C LEU A 558 -18.01 -22.80 13.79
N ASP A 559 -18.32 -24.02 14.24
CA ASP A 559 -18.54 -24.31 15.65
C ASP A 559 -17.39 -23.72 16.49
N PHE A 560 -17.76 -22.89 17.47
CA PHE A 560 -16.95 -21.88 18.15
C PHE A 560 -15.58 -22.33 18.69
N GLU A 561 -15.36 -23.61 18.95
CA GLU A 561 -14.20 -24.09 19.72
C GLU A 561 -12.86 -23.95 18.98
N GLY A 562 -12.90 -23.87 17.64
CA GLY A 562 -11.70 -23.68 16.84
C GLY A 562 -11.11 -22.28 17.00
N SER A 563 -11.88 -21.22 16.84
CA SER A 563 -11.37 -19.87 16.51
C SER A 563 -10.19 -19.36 17.37
N PRO A 564 -9.19 -18.66 16.77
CA PRO A 564 -8.12 -18.01 17.53
C PRO A 564 -8.64 -17.04 18.60
N MET A 565 -9.70 -16.28 18.30
CA MET A 565 -10.33 -15.37 19.28
C MET A 565 -10.90 -16.14 20.48
N ILE A 566 -11.56 -17.28 20.26
CA ILE A 566 -12.13 -18.08 21.35
C ILE A 566 -11.04 -18.76 22.17
N SER A 567 -9.97 -19.21 21.52
CA SER A 567 -8.79 -19.74 22.22
C SER A 567 -8.14 -18.66 23.09
N HIS A 568 -7.95 -17.45 22.56
CA HIS A 568 -7.45 -16.30 23.31
C HIS A 568 -8.33 -15.99 24.53
N LEU A 569 -9.66 -15.88 24.36
CA LEU A 569 -10.58 -15.62 25.47
C LEU A 569 -10.50 -16.69 26.57
N ARG A 570 -10.31 -17.95 26.18
CA ARG A 570 -10.18 -19.06 27.13
C ARG A 570 -8.85 -19.03 27.86
N ASP A 571 -7.76 -18.87 27.12
CA ASP A 571 -6.41 -19.07 27.64
C ASP A 571 -5.96 -17.82 28.42
N VAL A 572 -6.28 -16.61 27.92
CA VAL A 572 -5.93 -15.32 28.55
C VAL A 572 -6.95 -14.90 29.60
N HIS A 573 -8.25 -15.02 29.33
CA HIS A 573 -9.31 -14.50 30.21
C HIS A 573 -10.12 -15.57 30.96
N GLY A 574 -9.82 -16.86 30.78
CA GLY A 574 -10.59 -17.94 31.41
C GLY A 574 -12.04 -18.09 30.90
N ILE A 575 -12.41 -17.39 29.82
CA ILE A 575 -13.77 -17.35 29.28
C ILE A 575 -13.97 -18.55 28.35
N GLN A 576 -14.70 -19.56 28.81
CA GLN A 576 -14.94 -20.79 28.03
C GLN A 576 -15.83 -20.57 26.80
N THR A 577 -16.77 -19.63 26.88
CA THR A 577 -17.76 -19.36 25.83
C THR A 577 -17.78 -17.87 25.50
N GLY A 578 -17.02 -17.48 24.46
CA GLY A 578 -17.00 -16.11 23.96
C GLY A 578 -18.38 -15.67 23.47
N ARG A 579 -18.76 -14.41 23.73
CA ARG A 579 -20.01 -13.81 23.26
C ARG A 579 -19.67 -12.58 22.44
N TYR A 580 -20.12 -12.53 21.18
CA TYR A 580 -19.96 -11.37 20.32
C TYR A 580 -20.60 -10.14 20.96
N ALA A 581 -19.99 -8.96 20.76
CA ALA A 581 -20.34 -7.67 21.36
C ALA A 581 -20.22 -7.59 22.90
N ILE A 582 -19.81 -8.68 23.58
CA ILE A 582 -19.54 -8.68 25.02
C ILE A 582 -18.05 -8.94 25.27
N HIS A 583 -17.52 -10.03 24.72
CA HIS A 583 -16.13 -10.43 24.92
C HIS A 583 -15.25 -10.07 23.71
N TYR A 584 -15.83 -9.96 22.50
CA TYR A 584 -15.11 -9.64 21.27
C TYR A 584 -16.03 -8.95 20.24
N GLY A 585 -15.47 -8.14 19.33
CA GLY A 585 -16.23 -7.34 18.36
C GLY A 585 -15.43 -6.99 17.09
N ARG A 586 -16.09 -6.51 16.02
CA ARG A 586 -15.38 -6.11 14.78
C ARG A 586 -14.59 -4.83 15.02
N LEU A 587 -13.41 -4.73 14.41
CA LEU A 587 -12.50 -3.58 14.53
C LEU A 587 -13.17 -2.24 14.16
N TRP A 588 -14.13 -2.24 13.24
CA TRP A 588 -14.80 -1.03 12.72
C TRP A 588 -15.87 -0.42 13.63
N HIS A 589 -16.27 -1.09 14.71
CA HIS A 589 -17.33 -0.58 15.60
C HIS A 589 -16.80 0.24 16.79
N ALA A 590 -15.49 0.21 17.07
CA ALA A 590 -14.93 0.84 18.28
C ALA A 590 -14.80 2.38 18.19
N THR A 591 -14.83 2.98 17.00
CA THR A 591 -14.64 4.43 16.84
C THR A 591 -15.92 5.27 16.87
N VAL A 592 -17.11 4.65 16.94
CA VAL A 592 -18.39 5.39 16.74
C VAL A 592 -19.25 5.49 18.01
N THR A 593 -18.98 4.74 19.09
CA THR A 593 -19.83 4.77 20.30
C THR A 593 -19.33 5.68 21.42
N GLY A 594 -18.74 6.84 21.06
CA GLY A 594 -18.44 7.92 22.02
C GLY A 594 -19.67 8.58 22.65
N ASP A 595 -20.88 8.11 22.35
CA ASP A 595 -22.15 8.51 23.00
C ASP A 595 -22.66 7.37 23.88
N ALA A 596 -21.99 7.14 25.01
CA ALA A 596 -22.60 6.45 26.15
C ALA A 596 -23.25 7.51 27.04
N GLY A 597 -24.50 7.86 26.72
CA GLY A 597 -25.37 8.58 27.63
C GLY A 597 -25.75 7.72 28.83
N ASP A 598 -25.79 8.34 30.00
CA ASP A 598 -26.34 7.83 31.26
C ASP A 598 -27.63 7.00 31.06
N GLN A 599 -27.62 5.77 31.56
CA GLN A 599 -28.80 5.06 32.07
C GLN A 599 -28.48 4.34 33.37
#